data_AF-A0A1E5FS06-F1
#
_entry.id   AF-A0A1E5FS06-F1
#
_cell.length_a   1.000
_cell.length_b   1.000
_cell.length_c   1.000
_cell.angle_alpha   90.00
_cell.angle_beta   90.00
_cell.angle_gamma   90.00
#
_symmetry.space_group_name_H-M   'P 1'
#
loop_
_entity.id
_entity.type
_entity.pdbx_description
1 polymer ?
#
loop_
_entity_poly.entity_id
_entity_poly.type
_entity_poly.pdbx_seq_one_letter_code
_entity_poly.pdbx_strand_id
1 'polypeptide(L)'
;MKTTITKAVAVAAIVMSLAGCVGSNAVTGKLMKFNVEVVDNRYARAGVNFLLAPVYALTTAADYIVFNSIEFWAGKNPLTGAPHIFDSKVDTMIDVNDSLDDSLKEAPLGFNNRQIEWGEMQQIDENTIRMDITYNDGQKAVLLGVRDGDKVSYYMDGTLVSETSIQALEQLAAEKV
;
A
#
# COMPACT_ATOMS: atom_id res chain seq x y z
N MET A 1 12.43 11.97 -33.16
CA MET A 1 10.98 11.68 -33.29
C MET A 1 10.67 10.19 -33.21
N LYS A 2 11.24 9.33 -34.09
CA LYS A 2 10.97 7.86 -34.05
C LYS A 2 11.28 7.23 -32.68
N THR A 3 12.45 7.51 -32.11
CA THR A 3 12.86 7.03 -30.79
C THR A 3 11.98 7.54 -29.65
N THR A 4 11.44 8.75 -29.73
CA THR A 4 10.51 9.31 -28.72
C THR A 4 9.15 8.60 -28.77
N ILE A 5 8.62 8.35 -29.98
CA ILE A 5 7.37 7.61 -30.18
C ILE A 5 7.52 6.17 -29.70
N THR A 6 8.63 5.49 -30.01
CA THR A 6 8.89 4.12 -29.53
C THR A 6 8.93 4.05 -28.00
N LYS A 7 9.57 5.02 -27.33
CA LYS A 7 9.59 5.09 -25.86
C LYS A 7 8.19 5.32 -25.28
N ALA A 8 7.40 6.22 -25.85
CA ALA A 8 6.04 6.49 -25.39
C ALA A 8 5.13 5.25 -25.54
N VAL A 9 5.25 4.52 -26.66
CA VAL A 9 4.50 3.28 -26.90
C VAL A 9 4.92 2.19 -25.89
N ALA A 10 6.22 2.05 -25.63
CA ALA A 10 6.71 1.08 -24.65
C ALA A 10 6.19 1.38 -23.23
N VAL A 11 6.22 2.64 -22.80
CA VAL A 11 5.68 3.06 -21.50
C VAL A 11 4.17 2.82 -21.44
N ALA A 12 3.42 3.16 -22.49
CA ALA A 12 1.98 2.93 -22.54
C ALA A 12 1.65 1.42 -22.46
N ALA A 13 2.40 0.56 -23.15
CA ALA A 13 2.22 -0.89 -23.09
C ALA A 13 2.44 -1.45 -21.68
N ILE A 14 3.48 -0.97 -20.99
CA ILE A 14 3.76 -1.35 -19.60
C ILE A 14 2.61 -0.90 -18.69
N VAL A 15 2.21 0.37 -18.76
CA VAL A 15 1.11 0.90 -17.94
C VAL A 15 -0.18 0.12 -18.17
N MET A 16 -0.51 -0.21 -19.43
CA MET A 16 -1.70 -1.00 -19.73
C MET A 16 -1.62 -2.44 -19.20
N SER A 17 -0.43 -3.06 -19.19
CA SER A 17 -0.23 -4.41 -18.64
C SER A 17 -0.30 -4.48 -17.11
N LEU A 18 -0.04 -3.37 -16.41
CA LEU A 18 -0.15 -3.27 -14.95
C LEU A 18 -1.47 -2.61 -14.49
N ALA A 19 -2.36 -2.24 -15.41
CA ALA A 19 -3.59 -1.57 -15.06
C ALA A 19 -4.58 -2.52 -14.38
N GLY A 20 -4.98 -2.18 -13.16
CA GLY A 20 -6.11 -2.81 -12.48
C GLY A 20 -7.39 -2.32 -13.16
N CYS A 21 -7.94 -3.12 -14.08
CA CYS A 21 -9.07 -2.71 -14.92
C CYS A 21 -10.39 -2.57 -14.14
N VAL A 22 -10.44 -3.00 -12.89
CA VAL A 22 -11.58 -2.93 -11.98
C VAL A 22 -11.14 -2.31 -10.67
N GLY A 23 -11.99 -1.46 -10.09
CA GLY A 23 -11.79 -0.80 -8.80
C GLY A 23 -13.01 0.02 -8.42
N SER A 24 -12.92 0.79 -7.34
CA SER A 24 -14.04 1.55 -6.79
C SER A 24 -14.48 2.76 -7.62
N ASN A 25 -13.70 3.18 -8.64
CA ASN A 25 -13.96 4.37 -9.46
C ASN A 25 -14.19 5.64 -8.61
N ALA A 26 -13.35 5.84 -7.59
CA ALA A 26 -13.54 6.85 -6.56
C ALA A 26 -13.67 8.29 -7.11
N VAL A 27 -12.92 8.67 -8.14
CA VAL A 27 -12.98 10.02 -8.70
C VAL A 27 -14.29 10.23 -9.46
N THR A 28 -14.66 9.27 -10.30
CA THR A 28 -15.91 9.28 -11.06
C THR A 28 -17.12 9.24 -10.11
N GLY A 29 -17.02 8.48 -9.01
CA GLY A 29 -18.00 8.47 -7.94
C GLY A 29 -18.19 9.84 -7.28
N LYS A 30 -17.09 10.57 -7.01
CA LYS A 30 -17.16 11.96 -6.50
C LYS A 30 -17.83 12.90 -7.48
N LEU A 31 -17.53 12.80 -8.78
CA LEU A 31 -18.20 13.59 -9.81
C LEU A 31 -19.70 13.27 -9.91
N MET A 32 -20.05 11.99 -9.81
CA MET A 32 -21.45 11.55 -9.79
C MET A 32 -22.20 12.11 -8.58
N LYS A 33 -21.58 12.09 -7.40
CA LYS A 33 -22.15 12.69 -6.19
C LYS A 33 -22.43 14.18 -6.40
N PHE A 34 -21.46 14.91 -6.94
CA PHE A 34 -21.64 16.32 -7.28
C PHE A 34 -22.84 16.54 -8.23
N ASN A 35 -22.94 15.77 -9.32
CA ASN A 35 -24.05 15.89 -10.26
C ASN A 35 -25.42 15.68 -9.60
N VAL A 36 -25.53 14.72 -8.69
CA VAL A 36 -26.78 14.44 -7.93
C VAL A 36 -27.12 15.56 -6.94
N GLU A 37 -26.11 16.21 -6.35
CA GLU A 37 -26.28 17.27 -5.35
C GLU A 37 -26.57 18.65 -5.94
N VAL A 38 -26.15 18.92 -7.18
CA VAL A 38 -26.27 20.25 -7.81
C VAL A 38 -27.72 20.69 -8.05
N VAL A 39 -28.62 19.76 -8.40
CA VAL A 39 -30.04 20.05 -8.64
C VAL A 39 -30.94 18.93 -8.15
N ASP A 40 -32.14 19.28 -7.70
CA ASP A 40 -33.14 18.38 -7.09
C ASP A 40 -34.16 17.82 -8.10
N ASN A 41 -33.91 17.95 -9.40
CA ASN A 41 -34.78 17.44 -10.47
C ASN A 41 -34.07 16.39 -11.34
N ARG A 42 -34.74 15.24 -11.57
CA ARG A 42 -34.18 14.12 -12.34
C ARG A 42 -33.73 14.48 -13.77
N TYR A 43 -34.49 15.34 -14.45
CA TYR A 43 -34.21 15.72 -15.84
C TYR A 43 -33.15 16.82 -15.89
N ALA A 44 -33.15 17.73 -14.92
CA ALA A 44 -32.08 18.70 -14.77
C ALA A 44 -30.73 18.01 -14.49
N ARG A 45 -30.70 16.97 -13.64
CA ARG A 45 -29.50 16.12 -13.45
C ARG A 45 -29.04 15.47 -14.74
N ALA A 46 -29.95 15.02 -15.60
CA ALA A 46 -29.58 14.48 -16.91
C ALA A 46 -28.95 15.56 -17.81
N GLY A 47 -29.45 16.81 -17.76
CA GLY A 47 -28.84 17.95 -18.42
C GLY A 47 -27.43 18.27 -17.90
N VAL A 48 -27.25 18.31 -16.58
CA VAL A 48 -25.93 18.49 -15.94
C VAL A 48 -24.98 17.34 -16.31
N ASN A 49 -25.46 16.10 -16.31
CA ASN A 49 -24.68 14.94 -16.76
C ASN A 49 -24.18 15.09 -18.20
N PHE A 50 -25.04 15.55 -19.11
CA PHE A 50 -24.69 15.80 -20.50
C PHE A 50 -23.63 16.90 -20.63
N LEU A 51 -23.76 18.00 -19.88
CA LEU A 51 -22.77 19.07 -19.83
C LEU A 51 -21.42 18.59 -19.25
N LEU A 52 -21.46 17.69 -18.26
CA LEU A 52 -20.28 17.12 -17.62
C LEU A 52 -19.71 15.91 -18.37
N ALA A 53 -20.28 15.49 -19.51
CA ALA A 53 -19.82 14.30 -20.24
C ALA A 53 -18.30 14.27 -20.52
N PRO A 54 -17.64 15.39 -20.91
CA PRO A 54 -16.19 15.41 -21.07
C PRO A 54 -15.44 15.18 -19.75
N VAL A 55 -15.96 15.70 -18.64
CA VAL A 55 -15.38 15.52 -17.30
C VAL A 55 -15.53 14.07 -16.85
N TYR A 56 -16.69 13.44 -17.07
CA TYR A 56 -16.89 12.02 -16.80
C TYR A 56 -15.92 11.14 -17.60
N ALA A 57 -15.65 11.46 -18.87
CA ALA A 57 -14.65 10.74 -19.65
C ALA A 57 -13.26 10.83 -19.02
N LEU A 58 -12.85 12.03 -18.57
CA LEU A 58 -11.56 12.25 -17.93
C LEU A 58 -11.47 11.54 -16.57
N THR A 59 -12.50 11.63 -15.71
CA THR A 59 -12.47 10.97 -14.40
C THR A 59 -12.48 9.45 -14.54
N THR A 60 -13.24 8.93 -15.52
CA THR A 60 -13.27 7.49 -15.80
C THR A 60 -11.90 7.01 -16.27
N ALA A 61 -11.26 7.74 -17.20
CA ALA A 61 -9.91 7.41 -17.64
C ALA A 61 -8.89 7.47 -16.49
N ALA A 62 -9.00 8.48 -15.61
CA ALA A 62 -8.12 8.60 -14.44
C ALA A 62 -8.30 7.44 -13.45
N ASP A 63 -9.54 7.04 -13.17
CA ASP A 63 -9.83 5.87 -12.33
C ASP A 63 -9.24 4.61 -12.96
N TYR A 64 -9.54 4.32 -14.22
CA TYR A 64 -9.11 3.09 -14.90
C TYR A 64 -7.60 2.96 -15.06
N ILE A 65 -6.90 4.07 -15.30
CA ILE A 65 -5.45 4.03 -15.57
C ILE A 65 -4.65 4.14 -14.28
N VAL A 66 -5.08 4.99 -13.33
CA VAL A 66 -4.27 5.40 -12.18
C VAL A 66 -4.85 4.85 -10.88
N PHE A 67 -6.03 5.31 -10.49
CA PHE A 67 -6.50 5.06 -9.12
C PHE A 67 -6.90 3.61 -8.87
N ASN A 68 -7.60 2.97 -9.82
CA ASN A 68 -7.96 1.55 -9.72
C ASN A 68 -6.72 0.65 -9.83
N SER A 69 -5.73 1.03 -10.64
CA SER A 69 -4.45 0.31 -10.70
C SER A 69 -3.74 0.32 -9.36
N ILE A 70 -3.64 1.48 -8.71
CA ILE A 70 -3.07 1.58 -7.37
C ILE A 70 -3.93 0.80 -6.38
N GLU A 71 -5.26 0.95 -6.42
CA GLU A 71 -6.21 0.25 -5.55
C GLU A 71 -6.04 -1.27 -5.61
N PHE A 72 -5.91 -1.83 -6.82
CA PHE A 72 -5.71 -3.26 -7.04
C PHE A 72 -4.42 -3.77 -6.42
N TRP A 73 -3.29 -3.13 -6.71
CA TRP A 73 -1.99 -3.61 -6.24
C TRP A 73 -1.77 -3.37 -4.74
N ALA A 74 -2.49 -2.42 -4.16
CA ALA A 74 -2.30 -1.99 -2.78
C ALA A 74 -3.46 -2.33 -1.83
N GLY A 75 -4.49 -3.01 -2.34
CA GLY A 75 -5.63 -3.56 -1.60
C GLY A 75 -6.63 -2.54 -1.07
N LYS A 76 -6.38 -1.24 -1.23
CA LYS A 76 -7.30 -0.17 -0.81
C LYS A 76 -7.24 1.05 -1.71
N ASN A 77 -8.31 1.80 -1.78
CA ASN A 77 -8.33 2.97 -2.65
C ASN A 77 -7.53 4.11 -2.01
N PRO A 78 -6.58 4.74 -2.72
CA PRO A 78 -5.75 5.80 -2.15
C PRO A 78 -6.53 7.07 -1.76
N LEU A 79 -7.74 7.27 -2.30
CA LEU A 79 -8.57 8.45 -2.06
C LEU A 79 -9.64 8.23 -0.99
N THR A 80 -10.10 7.00 -0.80
CA THR A 80 -11.19 6.69 0.14
C THR A 80 -10.77 5.77 1.28
N GLY A 81 -9.63 5.06 1.14
CA GLY A 81 -9.18 4.04 2.09
C GLY A 81 -10.04 2.77 2.10
N ALA A 82 -11.08 2.69 1.25
CA ALA A 82 -11.94 1.52 1.16
C ALA A 82 -11.16 0.33 0.58
N PRO A 83 -11.42 -0.91 1.06
CA PRO A 83 -10.79 -2.10 0.52
C PRO A 83 -11.18 -2.31 -0.95
N HIS A 84 -10.28 -2.93 -1.72
CA HIS A 84 -10.53 -3.24 -3.11
C HIS A 84 -11.64 -4.30 -3.25
N ILE A 85 -12.46 -4.18 -4.30
CA ILE A 85 -13.65 -5.02 -4.47
C ILE A 85 -13.33 -6.52 -4.60
N PHE A 86 -12.17 -6.88 -5.18
CA PHE A 86 -11.77 -8.27 -5.32
C PHE A 86 -11.29 -8.93 -4.02
N ASP A 87 -11.07 -8.14 -2.96
CA ASP A 87 -10.75 -8.68 -1.64
C ASP A 87 -12.04 -9.01 -0.84
N SER A 88 -13.21 -8.88 -1.47
CA SER A 88 -14.50 -9.18 -0.85
C SER A 88 -14.68 -10.68 -0.62
N LYS A 89 -15.05 -11.04 0.61
CA LYS A 89 -15.38 -12.43 0.97
C LYS A 89 -16.82 -12.74 0.56
N VAL A 90 -16.96 -13.52 -0.50
CA VAL A 90 -18.25 -13.97 -1.07
C VAL A 90 -18.20 -15.47 -1.34
N ASP A 91 -19.36 -16.09 -1.54
CA ASP A 91 -19.45 -17.50 -1.95
C ASP A 91 -18.86 -17.66 -3.37
N THR A 92 -17.90 -18.57 -3.53
CA THR A 92 -17.09 -18.74 -4.74
C THR A 92 -17.45 -20.03 -5.47
N MET A 93 -17.49 -19.97 -6.80
CA MET A 93 -17.70 -21.17 -7.63
C MET A 93 -16.43 -22.04 -7.71
N ILE A 94 -15.26 -21.46 -7.47
CA ILE A 94 -13.95 -22.12 -7.54
C ILE A 94 -13.08 -21.58 -6.40
N ASP A 95 -12.60 -22.46 -5.53
CA ASP A 95 -11.75 -22.11 -4.39
C ASP A 95 -10.28 -22.35 -4.73
N VAL A 96 -9.55 -21.27 -4.99
CA VAL A 96 -8.11 -21.34 -5.34
C VAL A 96 -7.23 -21.14 -4.12
N ASN A 97 -7.69 -20.38 -3.12
CA ASN A 97 -6.89 -19.98 -1.96
C ASN A 97 -6.46 -21.16 -1.08
N ASP A 98 -7.20 -22.27 -1.06
CA ASP A 98 -6.85 -23.45 -0.27
C ASP A 98 -5.57 -24.13 -0.76
N SER A 99 -5.17 -23.90 -2.02
CA SER A 99 -3.97 -24.46 -2.65
C SER A 99 -2.84 -23.44 -2.80
N LEU A 100 -3.02 -22.21 -2.32
CA LEU A 100 -2.03 -21.15 -2.42
C LEU A 100 -1.32 -20.93 -1.07
N ASP A 101 -0.05 -20.53 -1.17
CA ASP A 101 0.69 -20.01 -0.02
C ASP A 101 0.03 -18.71 0.49
N ASP A 102 0.05 -18.48 1.81
CA ASP A 102 -0.60 -17.32 2.43
C ASP A 102 -0.04 -15.99 1.92
N SER A 103 1.23 -15.96 1.49
CA SER A 103 1.86 -14.76 0.92
C SER A 103 1.26 -14.30 -0.42
N LEU A 104 0.48 -15.15 -1.09
CA LEU A 104 -0.12 -14.89 -2.41
C LEU A 104 -1.62 -14.57 -2.34
N LYS A 105 -2.20 -14.50 -1.15
CA LYS A 105 -3.66 -14.31 -0.96
C LYS A 105 -4.06 -12.85 -0.79
N GLU A 106 -3.10 -11.95 -0.65
CA GLU A 106 -3.30 -10.55 -0.29
C GLU A 106 -2.57 -9.62 -1.27
N ALA A 107 -2.97 -8.34 -1.29
CA ALA A 107 -2.36 -7.33 -2.15
C ALA A 107 -0.88 -7.10 -1.80
N PRO A 108 0.04 -7.13 -2.78
CA PRO A 108 1.49 -7.15 -2.51
C PRO A 108 2.05 -5.79 -2.08
N LEU A 109 1.44 -4.68 -2.51
CA LEU A 109 1.89 -3.33 -2.23
C LEU A 109 1.01 -2.67 -1.19
N GLY A 110 0.86 -3.28 -0.01
CA GLY A 110 0.11 -2.63 1.08
C GLY A 110 0.55 -1.17 1.24
N PHE A 111 -0.39 -0.22 1.35
CA PHE A 111 0.01 1.15 1.74
C PHE A 111 0.42 1.11 3.20
N ASN A 112 1.67 0.72 3.40
CA ASN A 112 2.30 0.57 4.67
C ASN A 112 2.66 1.97 5.17
N ASN A 113 1.66 2.66 5.70
CA ASN A 113 1.87 3.60 6.80
C ASN A 113 2.16 2.79 8.08
N ARG A 114 3.04 1.78 7.99
CA ARG A 114 3.49 0.95 9.11
C ARG A 114 4.27 1.87 10.03
N GLN A 115 3.58 2.38 11.04
CA GLN A 115 4.17 3.13 12.13
C GLN A 115 4.21 2.23 13.34
N ILE A 116 5.32 2.29 14.08
CA ILE A 116 5.42 1.62 15.36
C ILE A 116 4.41 2.30 16.28
N GLU A 117 3.35 1.58 16.64
CA GLU A 117 2.34 2.04 17.60
C GLU A 117 2.88 1.84 19.02
N TRP A 118 3.51 0.70 19.25
CA TRP A 118 4.10 0.36 20.53
C TRP A 118 5.32 -0.54 20.37
N GLY A 119 6.29 -0.37 21.27
CA GLY A 119 7.48 -1.20 21.31
C GLY A 119 7.90 -1.48 22.75
N GLU A 120 8.08 -2.75 23.10
CA GLU A 120 8.59 -3.17 24.40
C GLU A 120 10.00 -3.73 24.26
N MET A 121 10.95 -3.16 25.00
CA MET A 121 12.30 -3.68 25.07
C MET A 121 12.44 -4.59 26.30
N GLN A 122 12.96 -5.78 26.07
CA GLN A 122 13.28 -6.77 27.09
C GLN A 122 14.72 -7.22 26.93
N GLN A 123 15.45 -7.26 28.04
CA GLN A 123 16.75 -7.91 28.07
C GLN A 123 16.53 -9.41 28.29
N ILE A 124 16.93 -10.23 27.32
CA ILE A 124 16.80 -11.69 27.44
C ILE A 124 17.95 -12.23 28.28
N ASP A 125 19.16 -11.73 28.04
CA ASP A 125 20.38 -12.11 28.75
C ASP A 125 21.42 -10.98 28.69
N GLU A 126 22.63 -11.23 29.21
CA GLU A 126 23.71 -10.23 29.26
C GLU A 126 24.14 -9.71 27.89
N ASN A 127 23.94 -10.49 26.82
CA ASN A 127 24.37 -10.17 25.47
C ASN A 127 23.21 -9.94 24.49
N THR A 128 21.97 -10.20 24.90
CA THR A 128 20.82 -10.20 23.99
C THR A 128 19.72 -9.26 24.47
N ILE A 129 19.38 -8.29 23.62
CA ILE A 129 18.19 -7.45 23.77
C ILE A 129 17.15 -7.85 22.72
N ARG A 130 15.88 -7.84 23.13
CA ARG A 130 14.74 -8.07 22.25
C ARG A 130 13.81 -6.88 22.34
N MET A 131 13.32 -6.43 21.20
CA MET A 131 12.27 -5.43 21.09
C MET A 131 11.09 -6.05 20.35
N ASP A 132 9.98 -6.21 21.07
CA ASP A 132 8.70 -6.61 20.49
C ASP A 132 7.99 -5.36 19.96
N ILE A 133 7.80 -5.30 18.64
CA ILE A 133 7.22 -4.17 17.92
C ILE A 133 5.78 -4.53 17.55
N THR A 134 4.84 -3.65 17.88
CA THR A 134 3.47 -3.69 17.37
C THR A 134 3.24 -2.48 16.47
N TYR A 135 2.87 -2.74 15.23
CA TYR A 135 2.54 -1.70 14.26
C TYR A 135 1.07 -1.29 14.39
N ASN A 136 0.76 -0.09 13.90
CA ASN A 136 -0.58 0.48 13.84
C ASN A 136 -1.59 -0.30 12.97
N ASP A 137 -1.12 -1.26 12.17
CA ASP A 137 -1.95 -2.20 11.41
C ASP A 137 -2.20 -3.52 12.17
N GLY A 138 -1.74 -3.63 13.42
CA GLY A 138 -1.85 -4.81 14.28
C GLY A 138 -0.80 -5.89 14.01
N GLN A 139 0.06 -5.72 13.00
CA GLN A 139 1.15 -6.66 12.74
C GLN A 139 2.22 -6.54 13.83
N LYS A 140 2.93 -7.65 14.09
CA LYS A 140 4.00 -7.71 15.08
C LYS A 140 5.32 -8.07 14.40
N ALA A 141 6.41 -7.50 14.89
CA ALA A 141 7.76 -7.87 14.49
C ALA A 141 8.65 -7.95 15.73
N VAL A 142 9.72 -8.73 15.62
CA VAL A 142 10.72 -8.86 16.67
C VAL A 142 12.06 -8.36 16.16
N LEU A 143 12.59 -7.34 16.82
CA LEU A 143 13.97 -6.89 16.62
C LEU A 143 14.84 -7.48 17.73
N LEU A 144 15.87 -8.25 17.35
CA LEU A 144 16.82 -8.87 18.26
C LEU A 144 18.19 -8.23 18.07
N GLY A 145 18.78 -7.68 19.13
CA GLY A 145 20.17 -7.24 19.15
C GLY A 145 21.02 -8.24 19.93
N VAL A 146 21.99 -8.86 19.27
CA VAL A 146 22.91 -9.84 19.87
C VAL A 146 24.31 -9.26 19.87
N ARG A 147 24.94 -9.21 21.05
CA ARG A 147 26.33 -8.82 21.22
C ARG A 147 27.22 -10.05 21.14
N ASP A 148 28.24 -9.96 20.30
CA ASP A 148 29.35 -10.92 20.25
C ASP A 148 30.68 -10.16 20.34
N GLY A 149 31.27 -10.16 21.54
CA GLY A 149 32.46 -9.38 21.86
C GLY A 149 32.25 -7.88 21.66
N ASP A 150 32.97 -7.31 20.69
CA ASP A 150 32.92 -5.89 20.32
C ASP A 150 31.86 -5.58 19.24
N LYS A 151 31.21 -6.61 18.67
CA LYS A 151 30.19 -6.45 17.63
C LYS A 151 28.79 -6.59 18.20
N VAL A 152 27.85 -5.88 17.59
CA VAL A 152 26.42 -6.00 17.84
C VAL A 152 25.72 -6.22 16.52
N SER A 153 25.01 -7.34 16.40
CA SER A 153 24.26 -7.74 15.22
C SER A 153 22.76 -7.60 15.51
N TYR A 154 22.04 -6.92 14.61
CA TYR A 154 20.61 -6.68 14.72
C TYR A 154 19.85 -7.55 13.71
N TYR A 155 18.87 -8.30 14.19
CA TYR A 155 18.02 -9.18 13.42
C TYR A 155 16.56 -8.72 13.48
N MET A 156 15.88 -8.65 12.34
CA MET A 156 14.43 -8.47 12.26
C MET A 156 13.80 -9.79 11.85
N ASP A 157 12.92 -10.34 12.69
CA ASP A 157 12.23 -11.62 12.45
C ASP A 157 13.21 -12.75 12.05
N GLY A 158 14.37 -12.79 12.71
CA GLY A 158 15.42 -13.78 12.47
C GLY A 158 16.36 -13.49 11.29
N THR A 159 16.13 -12.43 10.52
CA THR A 159 16.99 -12.02 9.40
C THR A 159 17.95 -10.91 9.82
N LEU A 160 19.25 -11.05 9.56
CA LEU A 160 20.25 -10.02 9.87
C LEU A 160 19.97 -8.76 9.03
N VAL A 161 19.76 -7.62 9.70
CA VAL A 161 19.45 -6.33 9.04
C VAL A 161 20.55 -5.28 9.21
N SER A 162 21.36 -5.38 10.26
CA SER A 162 22.44 -4.42 10.52
C SER A 162 23.48 -5.00 11.46
N GLU A 163 24.71 -4.52 11.35
CA GLU A 163 25.79 -4.81 12.30
C GLU A 163 26.51 -3.50 12.65
N THR A 164 26.95 -3.39 13.90
CA THR A 164 27.74 -2.26 14.39
C THR A 164 28.73 -2.71 15.46
N SER A 165 29.55 -1.80 15.98
CA SER A 165 30.45 -2.07 17.10
C SER A 165 30.02 -1.33 18.37
N ILE A 166 30.42 -1.84 19.52
CA ILE A 166 30.19 -1.20 20.82
C ILE A 166 30.78 0.22 20.84
N GLN A 167 31.99 0.40 20.31
CA GLN A 167 32.64 1.72 20.22
C GLN A 167 31.83 2.72 19.40
N ALA A 168 31.25 2.29 18.27
CA ALA A 168 30.41 3.16 17.45
C ALA A 168 29.11 3.54 18.18
N LEU A 169 28.52 2.62 18.94
CA LEU A 169 27.33 2.88 19.76
C LEU A 169 27.62 3.86 20.91
N GLU A 170 28.76 3.69 21.59
CA GLU A 170 29.20 4.59 22.67
C GLU A 170 29.45 6.01 22.15
N GLN A 171 30.08 6.15 20.96
CA GLN A 171 30.30 7.45 20.33
C GLN A 171 28.97 8.14 19.97
N LEU A 172 28.01 7.41 19.41
CA LEU A 172 26.68 7.91 19.10
C LEU A 172 25.88 8.29 20.36
N ALA A 173 26.04 7.56 21.46
CA ALA A 173 25.41 7.88 22.72
C ALA A 173 25.98 9.19 23.31
N ALA A 174 27.30 9.39 23.22
CA ALA A 174 27.97 10.60 23.69
C ALA A 174 27.61 11.85 22.88
N GLU A 175 27.32 11.71 21.58
CA GLU A 175 26.95 12.82 20.70
C GLU A 175 25.51 13.33 20.92
N LYS A 176 24.66 12.53 21.56
CA LYS A 176 23.25 12.87 21.86
C LYS A 176 23.02 13.47 23.24
N VAL A 177 24.09 13.72 24.01
CA VAL A 177 24.07 14.38 25.33
C VAL A 177 24.38 15.86 25.20
#